data_AF-H2PE31-F1
#
_entry.id   AF-H2PE31-F1
#
_cell.length_a   1.000
_cell.length_b   1.000
_cell.length_c   1.000
_cell.angle_alpha   90.00
_cell.angle_beta   90.00
_cell.angle_gamma   90.00
#
_symmetry.space_group_name_H-M   'P 1'
#
loop_
_entity.id
_entity.type
_entity.pdbx_description
1 polymer ?
#
loop_
_entity_poly.entity_id
_entity_poly.type
_entity_poly.pdbx_seq_one_letter_code
_entity_poly.pdbx_strand_id
1 'polypeptide(L)'
;MLFSFPCLYFLPNRLPSEELRKPRALRSSPLSWRRGKGHNREVGDEEVPYFDLRKSLVPGGTSKAALRMVQRLTYRRRLSYNTASNKTRLSRTPGNRIVYLYTKKVGKAPKSACGVCPGRLRGVRAVRPKVLMRLSKTKKHVSRAYGGSMCAKCVRDRIKRAFLIEEQKIVVKVLKAQAQSQKAK
;
A
#
# COMPACT_ATOMS: atom_id res chain seq x y z
N MET A 1 26.28 -0.30 -60.33
CA MET A 1 26.74 -1.34 -59.38
C MET A 1 26.00 -1.14 -58.06
N LEU A 2 24.78 -1.68 -58.00
CA LEU A 2 23.86 -1.59 -56.87
C LEU A 2 24.20 -2.72 -55.89
N PHE A 3 24.72 -2.39 -54.71
CA PHE A 3 24.97 -3.38 -53.67
C PHE A 3 23.69 -3.64 -52.87
N SER A 4 23.12 -4.81 -53.15
CA SER A 4 21.95 -5.40 -52.54
C SER A 4 22.22 -5.76 -51.07
N PHE A 5 21.42 -5.20 -50.16
CA PHE A 5 21.36 -5.61 -48.75
C PHE A 5 20.44 -6.84 -48.62
N PRO A 6 20.90 -8.00 -48.16
CA PRO A 6 20.01 -9.08 -47.77
C PRO A 6 19.46 -8.81 -46.36
N CYS A 7 18.17 -8.49 -46.36
CA CYS A 7 17.27 -8.42 -45.21
C CYS A 7 17.26 -9.78 -44.48
N LEU A 8 17.85 -9.84 -43.29
CA LEU A 8 17.72 -10.99 -42.38
C LEU A 8 16.30 -11.00 -41.82
N TYR A 9 15.42 -11.67 -42.55
CA TYR A 9 14.10 -12.09 -42.09
C TYR A 9 14.25 -13.11 -40.96
N PHE A 10 13.85 -12.67 -39.78
CA PHE A 10 13.65 -13.50 -38.59
C PHE A 10 12.41 -14.38 -38.83
N LEU A 11 12.59 -15.67 -39.10
CA LEU A 11 11.49 -16.64 -39.14
C LEU A 11 10.93 -16.87 -37.73
N PRO A 12 9.60 -16.76 -37.51
CA PRO A 12 8.95 -17.28 -36.33
C PRO A 12 8.35 -18.66 -36.65
N ASN A 13 8.74 -19.70 -35.92
CA ASN A 13 8.00 -20.96 -35.92
C ASN A 13 8.21 -21.74 -34.62
N ARG A 14 7.22 -21.68 -33.72
CA ARG A 14 6.59 -22.88 -33.13
C ARG A 14 5.40 -22.53 -32.23
N LEU A 15 4.36 -23.32 -32.43
CA LEU A 15 3.01 -23.27 -31.88
C LEU A 15 2.93 -23.41 -30.35
N PRO A 16 1.85 -22.93 -29.72
CA PRO A 16 1.56 -23.16 -28.31
C PRO A 16 0.88 -24.51 -28.11
N SER A 17 1.54 -25.43 -27.41
CA SER A 17 0.89 -26.64 -26.88
C SER A 17 0.05 -26.27 -25.66
N GLU A 18 -1.26 -26.50 -25.79
CA GLU A 18 -2.24 -26.56 -24.70
C GLU A 18 -1.74 -27.51 -23.60
N GLU A 19 -1.53 -26.97 -22.40
CA GLU A 19 -1.36 -27.81 -21.21
C GLU A 19 -2.56 -27.60 -20.28
N LEU A 20 -3.35 -28.68 -20.21
CA LEU A 20 -4.57 -28.91 -19.46
C LEU A 20 -4.58 -28.26 -18.07
N ARG A 21 -5.50 -27.31 -17.86
CA ARG A 21 -5.93 -26.88 -16.52
C ARG A 21 -6.62 -28.05 -15.80
N LYS A 22 -5.87 -28.77 -14.95
CA LYS A 22 -6.48 -29.59 -13.89
C LYS A 22 -7.06 -28.66 -12.81
N PRO A 23 -8.32 -28.86 -12.36
CA PRO A 23 -8.86 -28.12 -11.23
C PRO A 23 -8.17 -28.56 -9.94
N ARG A 24 -7.43 -27.64 -9.30
CA ARG A 24 -6.80 -27.88 -8.01
C ARG A 24 -7.90 -27.89 -6.94
N ALA A 25 -8.14 -29.05 -6.36
CA ALA A 25 -9.09 -29.30 -5.29
C ALA A 25 -8.98 -28.28 -4.15
N LEU A 26 -10.13 -27.79 -3.69
CA LEU A 26 -10.29 -27.03 -2.45
C LEU A 26 -9.91 -27.93 -1.27
N ARG A 27 -8.65 -27.90 -0.83
CA ARG A 27 -8.27 -28.33 0.52
C ARG A 27 -8.48 -27.16 1.47
N SER A 28 -9.58 -27.22 2.20
CA SER A 28 -9.74 -26.51 3.46
C SER A 28 -8.69 -27.01 4.45
N SER A 29 -7.74 -26.17 4.82
CA SER A 29 -6.92 -26.36 6.02
C SER A 29 -7.05 -25.12 6.92
N PRO A 30 -7.14 -25.33 8.25
CA PRO A 30 -7.57 -24.30 9.18
C PRO A 30 -6.41 -23.33 9.46
N LEU A 31 -6.67 -22.04 9.27
CA LEU A 31 -5.74 -20.97 9.64
C LEU A 31 -5.64 -20.89 11.17
N SER A 32 -4.61 -21.52 11.73
CA SER A 32 -4.09 -21.21 13.05
C SER A 32 -3.51 -19.79 13.03
N TRP A 33 -4.18 -18.85 13.68
CA TRP A 33 -3.67 -17.48 13.85
C TRP A 33 -2.59 -17.45 14.93
N ARG A 34 -1.33 -17.49 14.50
CA ARG A 34 -0.15 -17.22 15.34
C ARG A 34 -0.12 -15.70 15.63
N ARG A 35 -0.36 -15.35 16.89
CA ARG A 35 -0.50 -13.99 17.43
C ARG A 35 0.84 -13.24 17.40
N GLY A 36 1.06 -12.41 16.38
CA GLY A 36 2.20 -11.49 16.32
C GLY A 36 1.92 -10.22 17.11
N LYS A 37 2.65 -10.00 18.21
CA LYS A 37 2.62 -8.75 19.01
C LYS A 37 3.11 -7.57 18.15
N GLY A 38 2.20 -6.69 17.76
CA GLY A 38 2.50 -5.37 17.22
C GLY A 38 1.88 -4.33 18.13
N HIS A 39 2.69 -3.38 18.62
CA HIS A 39 2.27 -2.26 19.45
C HIS A 39 1.11 -1.49 18.80
N ASN A 40 -0.10 -1.73 19.29
CA ASN A 40 -1.25 -0.88 19.01
C ASN A 40 -1.06 0.42 19.78
N ARG A 41 -1.01 1.54 19.06
CA ARG A 41 -1.43 2.82 19.63
C ARG A 41 -2.91 2.64 19.93
N GLU A 42 -3.24 2.60 21.22
CA GLU A 42 -4.58 2.75 21.74
C GLU A 42 -5.17 4.03 21.13
N VAL A 43 -5.95 3.86 20.06
CA VAL A 43 -6.93 4.85 19.67
C VAL A 43 -8.08 4.52 20.59
N GLY A 44 -8.25 5.37 21.62
CA GLY A 44 -9.27 5.20 22.64
C GLY A 44 -10.55 4.70 22.00
N ASP A 45 -10.94 3.50 22.42
CA ASP A 45 -12.30 3.04 22.29
C ASP A 45 -13.14 4.09 23.04
N GLU A 46 -13.70 5.07 22.31
CA GLU A 46 -14.94 5.65 22.75
C GLU A 46 -15.92 4.48 22.76
N GLU A 47 -16.01 3.85 23.91
CA GLU A 47 -17.06 2.93 24.28
C GLU A 47 -18.37 3.57 23.85
N VAL A 48 -18.89 3.13 22.71
CA VAL A 48 -20.27 3.43 22.35
C VAL A 48 -21.05 2.77 23.47
N PRO A 49 -21.74 3.52 24.35
CA PRO A 49 -22.34 2.92 25.52
C PRO A 49 -23.33 1.87 25.01
N TYR A 50 -23.01 0.61 25.30
CA TYR A 50 -23.93 -0.50 25.13
C TYR A 50 -25.07 -0.20 26.08
N PHE A 51 -26.14 0.40 25.56
CA PHE A 51 -27.37 0.62 26.29
C PHE A 51 -27.90 -0.75 26.68
N ASP A 52 -27.58 -1.17 27.91
CA ASP A 52 -27.96 -2.43 28.50
C ASP A 52 -29.47 -2.39 28.75
N LEU A 53 -30.24 -2.87 27.77
CA LEU A 53 -31.71 -2.93 27.78
C LEU A 53 -32.23 -4.07 28.69
N ARG A 54 -31.59 -4.30 29.84
CA ARG A 54 -31.96 -5.37 30.76
C ARG A 54 -31.96 -4.93 32.22
N LYS A 55 -32.59 -3.78 32.52
CA LYS A 55 -32.95 -3.45 33.91
C LYS A 55 -34.14 -2.48 33.98
N SER A 56 -35.34 -3.02 33.79
CA SER A 56 -36.61 -2.52 34.37
C SER A 56 -37.79 -3.30 33.76
N LEU A 57 -37.98 -4.55 34.17
CA LEU A 57 -39.26 -5.22 34.05
C LEU A 57 -40.12 -4.80 35.24
N VAL A 58 -40.97 -3.79 35.04
CA VAL A 58 -42.12 -3.53 35.92
C VAL A 58 -43.25 -4.46 35.46
N PRO A 59 -43.82 -5.33 36.33
CA PRO A 59 -44.90 -6.22 35.94
C PRO A 59 -46.22 -5.45 36.04
N GLY A 60 -46.86 -5.17 34.91
CA GLY A 60 -48.18 -4.51 34.89
C GLY A 60 -48.23 -3.29 33.99
N GLY A 61 -48.13 -3.53 32.69
CA GLY A 61 -48.32 -2.50 31.69
C GLY A 61 -48.21 -3.16 30.32
N THR A 62 -49.32 -3.23 29.61
CA THR A 62 -49.44 -3.84 28.28
C THR A 62 -48.20 -3.55 27.44
N SER A 63 -47.53 -4.63 27.02
CA SER A 63 -46.28 -4.66 26.28
C SER A 63 -46.45 -4.03 24.89
N LYS A 64 -46.59 -2.71 24.81
CA LYS A 64 -46.16 -1.96 23.64
C LYS A 64 -44.65 -1.82 23.73
N ALA A 65 -43.95 -2.95 23.68
CA ALA A 65 -42.61 -3.00 23.13
C ALA A 65 -42.78 -2.61 21.67
N ALA A 66 -42.96 -1.32 21.43
CA ALA A 66 -43.04 -0.73 20.11
C ALA A 66 -41.77 -1.19 19.42
N LEU A 67 -41.92 -2.11 18.47
CA LEU A 67 -40.87 -2.54 17.55
C LEU A 67 -40.38 -1.25 16.90
N ARG A 68 -39.38 -0.61 17.50
CA ARG A 68 -38.87 0.69 17.08
C ARG A 68 -38.17 0.41 15.76
N MET A 69 -38.94 0.53 14.69
CA MET A 69 -38.56 0.11 13.36
C MET A 69 -37.23 0.77 13.02
N VAL A 70 -36.17 -0.04 12.96
CA VAL A 70 -34.82 0.47 12.69
C VAL A 70 -34.83 1.17 11.33
N GLN A 71 -34.28 2.38 11.29
CA GLN A 71 -34.27 3.18 10.06
C GLN A 71 -33.46 2.46 8.98
N ARG A 72 -34.14 2.03 7.90
CA ARG A 72 -33.50 1.46 6.71
C ARG A 72 -32.98 2.57 5.80
N LEU A 73 -31.95 2.25 5.02
CA LEU A 73 -31.24 3.22 4.18
C LEU A 73 -31.21 2.76 2.74
N THR A 74 -31.31 3.72 1.83
CA THR A 74 -31.19 3.50 0.38
C THR A 74 -29.95 4.19 -0.15
N TYR A 75 -29.32 3.58 -1.16
CA TYR A 75 -28.22 4.24 -1.86
C TYR A 75 -28.73 5.50 -2.58
N ARG A 76 -27.89 6.54 -2.57
CA ARG A 76 -28.20 7.85 -3.19
C ARG A 76 -27.75 7.96 -4.66
N ARG A 77 -27.11 6.91 -5.19
CA ARG A 77 -26.60 6.84 -6.57
C ARG A 77 -27.39 5.77 -7.31
N ARG A 78 -27.37 5.82 -8.64
CA ARG A 78 -27.96 4.79 -9.52
C ARG A 78 -27.29 3.41 -9.36
N LEU A 79 -26.03 3.38 -8.91
CA LEU A 79 -25.30 2.12 -8.69
C LEU A 79 -25.81 1.41 -7.43
N SER A 80 -26.47 0.26 -7.63
CA SER A 80 -27.06 -0.57 -6.58
C SER A 80 -26.08 -1.58 -5.95
N TYR A 81 -25.01 -1.95 -6.65
CA TYR A 81 -24.09 -3.00 -6.22
C TYR A 81 -23.02 -2.52 -5.21
N ASN A 82 -22.58 -3.43 -4.34
CA ASN A 82 -21.54 -3.20 -3.34
C ASN A 82 -20.11 -3.34 -3.91
N THR A 83 -19.78 -2.49 -4.88
CA THR A 83 -18.45 -2.51 -5.51
C THR A 83 -17.41 -1.70 -4.71
N ALA A 84 -16.13 -1.85 -5.05
CA ALA A 84 -15.04 -1.11 -4.41
C ALA A 84 -15.10 0.42 -4.59
N SER A 85 -15.88 0.91 -5.56
CA SER A 85 -16.12 2.35 -5.78
C SER A 85 -17.37 2.88 -5.07
N ASN A 86 -18.25 1.98 -4.58
CA ASN A 86 -19.54 2.32 -3.98
C ASN A 86 -19.56 2.14 -2.45
N LYS A 87 -18.40 2.23 -1.80
CA LYS A 87 -18.33 2.13 -0.34
C LYS A 87 -18.92 3.40 0.31
N THR A 88 -19.70 3.19 1.35
CA THR A 88 -20.41 4.24 2.09
C THR A 88 -20.04 4.21 3.56
N ARG A 89 -20.26 5.33 4.26
CA ARG A 89 -20.26 5.42 5.71
C ARG A 89 -21.59 6.00 6.18
N LEU A 90 -22.03 5.60 7.36
CA LEU A 90 -23.20 6.17 8.03
C LEU A 90 -22.82 7.50 8.67
N SER A 91 -23.68 8.49 8.55
CA SER A 91 -23.56 9.77 9.25
C SER A 91 -24.92 10.18 9.76
N ARG A 92 -25.01 10.58 11.03
CA ARG A 92 -26.18 11.30 11.53
C ARG A 92 -26.07 12.75 11.05
N THR A 93 -27.15 13.27 10.49
CA THR A 93 -27.24 14.67 10.09
C THR A 93 -27.80 15.51 11.25
N PRO A 94 -27.62 16.85 11.24
CA PRO A 94 -28.21 17.73 12.23
C PRO A 94 -29.74 17.57 12.36
N GLY A 95 -30.44 17.28 11.26
CA GLY A 95 -31.88 16.97 11.26
C GLY A 95 -32.23 15.57 11.80
N ASN A 96 -31.34 14.94 12.55
CA ASN A 96 -31.53 13.63 13.19
C ASN A 96 -31.91 12.49 12.20
N ARG A 97 -31.35 12.51 10.99
CA ARG A 97 -31.54 11.44 9.99
C ARG A 97 -30.23 10.71 9.76
N ILE A 98 -30.27 9.39 9.67
CA ILE A 98 -29.11 8.59 9.25
C ILE A 98 -29.04 8.61 7.72
N VAL A 99 -27.89 8.97 7.16
CA VAL A 99 -27.69 9.07 5.70
C VAL A 99 -26.37 8.44 5.28
N TYR A 100 -26.33 7.86 4.08
CA TYR A 100 -25.08 7.42 3.45
C TYR A 100 -24.25 8.59 2.91
N LEU A 101 -22.98 8.64 3.31
CA LEU A 101 -21.95 9.42 2.65
C LEU A 101 -20.98 8.50 1.91
N TYR A 102 -20.69 8.81 0.64
CA TYR A 102 -19.76 8.04 -0.16
C TYR A 102 -18.32 8.33 0.23
N THR A 103 -17.60 7.29 0.64
CA THR A 103 -16.19 7.41 0.99
C THR A 103 -15.33 7.41 -0.28
N LYS A 104 -14.19 8.08 -0.21
CA LYS A 104 -13.18 8.02 -1.27
C LYS A 104 -12.24 6.86 -0.97
N LYS A 105 -11.70 6.23 -2.01
CA LYS A 105 -10.66 5.20 -1.86
C LYS A 105 -9.46 5.76 -1.12
N VAL A 106 -8.95 4.99 -0.17
CA VAL A 106 -7.77 5.34 0.63
C VAL A 106 -6.53 5.45 -0.26
N GLY A 107 -5.72 6.48 0.00
CA GLY A 107 -4.41 6.63 -0.64
C GLY A 107 -3.39 5.69 -0.03
N LYS A 108 -2.28 5.46 -0.74
CA LYS A 108 -1.11 4.74 -0.22
C LYS A 108 0.08 5.68 -0.27
N ALA A 109 0.87 5.71 0.80
CA ALA A 109 2.17 6.39 0.78
C ALA A 109 3.12 5.69 -0.20
N PRO A 110 4.10 6.41 -0.77
CA PRO A 110 5.05 5.84 -1.70
C PRO A 110 5.89 4.74 -1.03
N LYS A 111 6.15 3.68 -1.79
CA LYS A 111 7.17 2.68 -1.44
C LYS A 111 8.55 3.25 -1.75
N SER A 112 9.57 2.77 -1.05
CA SER A 112 10.94 3.15 -1.38
C SER A 112 11.38 2.56 -2.72
N ALA A 113 12.06 3.37 -3.54
CA ALA A 113 12.63 2.99 -4.84
C ALA A 113 13.78 1.97 -4.75
N CYS A 114 14.22 1.56 -3.55
CA CYS A 114 15.30 0.59 -3.40
C CYS A 114 14.90 -0.85 -3.79
N GLY A 115 13.60 -1.16 -3.91
CA GLY A 115 13.10 -2.50 -4.23
C GLY A 115 13.23 -3.54 -3.10
N VAL A 116 14.17 -3.35 -2.17
CA VAL A 116 14.46 -4.30 -1.08
C VAL A 116 13.58 -4.05 0.15
N CYS A 117 13.29 -2.79 0.48
CA CYS A 117 12.56 -2.47 1.71
C CYS A 117 11.04 -2.58 1.50
N PRO A 118 10.31 -3.37 2.32
CA PRO A 118 8.86 -3.49 2.21
C PRO A 118 8.11 -2.27 2.80
N GLY A 119 8.82 -1.43 3.56
CA GLY A 119 8.26 -0.26 4.25
C GLY A 119 7.84 0.88 3.32
N ARG A 120 6.83 1.64 3.76
CA ARG A 120 6.44 2.90 3.11
C ARG A 120 7.24 4.07 3.67
N LEU A 121 7.42 5.11 2.85
CA LEU A 121 8.16 6.29 3.25
C LEU A 121 7.38 7.10 4.29
N ARG A 122 8.11 7.52 5.33
CA ARG A 122 7.61 8.40 6.40
C ARG A 122 7.68 9.85 5.93
N GLY A 123 6.80 10.70 6.45
CA GLY A 123 6.75 12.13 6.13
C GLY A 123 6.02 12.47 4.83
N VAL A 124 5.65 11.49 4.00
CA VAL A 124 4.85 11.73 2.77
C VAL A 124 3.39 11.34 3.02
N ARG A 125 2.46 12.23 2.68
CA ARG A 125 1.02 12.00 2.89
C ARG A 125 0.48 10.86 2.01
N ALA A 126 -0.29 9.96 2.62
CA ALA A 126 -0.97 8.86 1.92
C ALA A 126 -2.31 9.31 1.30
N VAL A 127 -2.24 10.01 0.16
CA VAL A 127 -3.43 10.54 -0.54
C VAL A 127 -3.55 9.98 -1.97
N ARG A 128 -4.68 10.26 -2.64
CA ARG A 128 -4.87 9.89 -4.05
C ARG A 128 -4.04 10.80 -4.97
N PRO A 129 -3.60 10.33 -6.16
CA PRO A 129 -2.73 11.11 -7.05
C PRO A 129 -3.24 12.51 -7.42
N LYS A 130 -4.54 12.64 -7.73
CA LYS A 130 -5.15 13.96 -8.04
C LYS A 130 -5.13 14.92 -6.84
N VAL A 131 -5.25 14.39 -5.62
CA VAL A 131 -5.14 15.20 -4.39
C VAL A 131 -3.68 15.52 -4.12
N LEU A 132 -2.77 14.57 -4.34
CA LEU A 132 -1.32 14.76 -4.21
C LEU A 132 -0.82 15.90 -5.11
N MET A 133 -1.35 16.01 -6.34
CA MET A 133 -1.02 17.10 -7.25
C MET A 133 -1.31 18.48 -6.63
N ARG A 134 -2.47 18.62 -5.96
CA ARG A 134 -2.93 19.86 -5.33
C ARG A 134 -2.25 20.21 -4.00
N LEU A 135 -1.56 19.27 -3.35
CA LEU A 135 -0.87 19.54 -2.08
C LEU A 135 0.35 20.45 -2.27
N SER A 136 0.77 21.13 -1.19
CA SER A 136 2.02 21.90 -1.16
C SER A 136 3.25 20.99 -1.28
N LYS A 137 4.37 21.53 -1.76
CA LYS A 137 5.62 20.77 -1.99
C LYS A 137 6.12 20.07 -0.72
N THR A 138 6.13 20.76 0.41
CA THR A 138 6.61 20.24 1.71
C THR A 138 5.88 18.98 2.17
N LYS A 139 4.61 18.80 1.79
CA LYS A 139 3.80 17.62 2.15
C LYS A 139 4.07 16.39 1.25
N LYS A 140 4.84 16.56 0.17
CA LYS A 140 5.13 15.52 -0.84
C LYS A 140 6.50 14.87 -0.67
N HIS A 141 7.45 15.52 -0.01
CA HIS A 141 8.84 15.05 0.10
C HIS A 141 9.41 15.32 1.49
N VAL A 142 10.61 14.78 1.74
CA VAL A 142 11.38 14.99 2.97
C VAL A 142 12.65 15.78 2.61
N SER A 143 13.09 16.69 3.47
CA SER A 143 14.28 17.54 3.28
C SER A 143 15.59 16.74 3.44
N ARG A 144 15.90 15.87 2.47
CA ARG A 144 17.18 15.15 2.36
C ARG A 144 17.41 14.64 0.94
N ALA A 145 18.63 14.20 0.63
CA ALA A 145 18.95 13.51 -0.61
C ALA A 145 18.02 12.29 -0.83
N TYR A 146 17.44 12.19 -2.03
CA TYR A 146 16.43 11.19 -2.40
C TYR A 146 15.19 11.16 -1.49
N GLY A 147 14.86 12.29 -0.83
CA GLY A 147 13.70 12.43 0.04
C GLY A 147 12.39 12.19 -0.69
N GLY A 148 11.51 11.36 -0.13
CA GLY A 148 10.24 10.98 -0.77
C GLY A 148 10.35 9.94 -1.88
N SER A 149 11.57 9.53 -2.27
CA SER A 149 11.82 8.42 -3.19
C SER A 149 12.45 7.21 -2.50
N MET A 150 13.40 7.42 -1.59
CA MET A 150 14.18 6.35 -0.97
C MET A 150 14.16 6.38 0.55
N CYS A 151 14.36 5.24 1.19
CA CYS A 151 14.40 5.11 2.65
C CYS A 151 15.70 5.70 3.26
N ALA A 152 15.67 6.13 4.53
CA ALA A 152 16.85 6.75 5.17
C ALA A 152 18.00 5.77 5.37
N LYS A 153 17.70 4.51 5.69
CA LYS A 153 18.69 3.43 5.79
C LYS A 153 19.40 3.21 4.45
N CYS A 154 18.63 3.04 3.39
CA CYS A 154 19.09 2.83 2.02
C CYS A 154 20.01 3.95 1.51
N VAL A 155 19.67 5.21 1.81
CA VAL A 155 20.50 6.36 1.41
C VAL A 155 21.83 6.33 2.15
N ARG A 156 21.86 6.04 3.45
CA ARG A 156 23.10 5.90 4.22
C ARG A 156 23.98 4.79 3.67
N ASP A 157 23.39 3.63 3.40
CA ASP A 157 24.14 2.48 2.87
C ASP A 157 24.71 2.78 1.47
N ARG A 158 23.99 3.53 0.63
CA ARG A 158 24.50 3.99 -0.67
C ARG A 158 25.69 4.94 -0.54
N ILE A 159 25.62 5.90 0.40
CA ILE A 159 26.72 6.84 0.65
C ILE A 159 27.97 6.08 1.08
N LYS A 160 27.85 5.19 2.08
CA LYS A 160 28.98 4.38 2.57
C LYS A 160 29.55 3.47 1.49
N ARG A 161 28.70 2.77 0.74
CA ARG A 161 29.14 1.87 -0.34
C ARG A 161 29.84 2.63 -1.46
N ALA A 162 29.29 3.76 -1.90
CA ALA A 162 29.91 4.57 -2.94
C ALA A 162 31.30 5.03 -2.50
N PHE A 163 31.42 5.55 -1.27
CA PHE A 163 32.69 5.98 -0.72
C PHE A 163 33.72 4.84 -0.68
N LEU A 164 33.40 3.71 -0.03
CA LEU A 164 34.33 2.59 0.11
C LEU A 164 34.76 1.98 -1.23
N ILE A 165 33.87 1.96 -2.22
CA ILE A 165 34.19 1.47 -3.57
C ILE A 165 35.18 2.41 -4.26
N GLU A 166 35.01 3.73 -4.13
CA GLU A 166 35.96 4.69 -4.69
C GLU A 166 37.31 4.63 -4.00
N GLU A 167 37.34 4.53 -2.67
CA GLU A 167 38.58 4.35 -1.90
C GLU A 167 39.32 3.06 -2.34
N GLN A 168 38.61 1.94 -2.44
CA GLN A 168 39.19 0.68 -2.90
C GLN A 168 39.73 0.80 -4.33
N LYS A 169 39.04 1.52 -5.23
CA LYS A 169 39.53 1.75 -6.60
C LYS A 169 40.84 2.53 -6.61
N ILE A 170 41.00 3.53 -5.75
CA ILE A 170 42.24 4.31 -5.63
C ILE A 170 43.37 3.42 -5.13
N VAL A 171 43.15 2.66 -4.07
CA VAL A 171 44.15 1.72 -3.52
C VAL A 171 44.60 0.72 -4.59
N VAL A 172 43.66 0.12 -5.33
CA VAL A 172 43.97 -0.82 -6.41
C VAL A 172 44.78 -0.16 -7.52
N LYS A 173 44.52 1.11 -7.88
CA LYS A 173 45.30 1.85 -8.87
C LYS A 173 46.74 2.09 -8.39
N VAL A 174 46.92 2.52 -7.14
CA VAL A 174 48.24 2.79 -6.56
C VAL A 174 49.07 1.52 -6.47
N LEU A 175 48.50 0.41 -5.99
CA LEU A 175 49.21 -0.88 -5.91
C LEU A 175 49.64 -1.38 -7.30
N LYS A 176 48.79 -1.21 -8.32
CA LYS A 176 49.15 -1.54 -9.71
C LYS A 176 50.30 -0.68 -10.23
N ALA A 177 50.30 0.62 -9.96
CA ALA A 177 51.37 1.52 -10.36
C ALA A 177 52.70 1.17 -9.66
N GLN A 178 52.67 0.87 -8.36
CA GLN A 178 53.86 0.45 -7.61
C GLN A 178 54.43 -0.88 -8.14
N ALA A 179 53.58 -1.87 -8.42
CA ALA A 179 54.01 -3.14 -9.00
C ALA A 179 54.64 -2.97 -10.39
N GLN A 180 54.15 -2.04 -11.20
CA GLN A 180 54.76 -1.70 -12.49
C GLN A 180 56.13 -1.02 -12.31
N SER A 181 56.27 -0.08 -11.36
CA SER A 181 57.56 0.56 -11.09
C SER A 181 58.62 -0.40 -10.56
N GLN A 182 58.24 -1.43 -9.81
CA GLN A 182 59.17 -2.44 -9.29
C GLN A 182 59.65 -3.42 -10.37
N LYS A 183 58.81 -3.75 -11.36
CA LYS A 183 59.20 -4.63 -12.48
C LYS A 183 60.11 -3.95 -13.52
N ALA A 184 60.05 -2.63 -13.60
CA ALA A 184 60.86 -1.83 -14.53
C ALA A 184 62.26 -1.49 -13.97
N LYS A 185 62.49 -1.72 -12.67
CA LYS A 185 63.81 -1.68 -12.05
C LYS A 185 64.44 -3.06 -12.09
#